data_AF-A0A0E3Q417-F1
#
_entry.id   AF-A0A0E3Q417-F1
#
_cell.length_a   1.000
_cell.length_b   1.000
_cell.length_c   1.000
_cell.angle_alpha   90.00
_cell.angle_beta   90.00
_cell.angle_gamma   90.00
#
_symmetry.space_group_name_H-M   'P 1'
#
loop_
_entity.id
_entity.type
_entity.pdbx_description
1 polymer ?
#
loop_
_entity_poly.entity_id
_entity_poly.type
_entity_poly.pdbx_seq_one_letter_code
_entity_poly.pdbx_strand_id
1 'polypeptide(L)' 'MRLYCTHFTFCRCHGGLRYKDERGVECKNTPAREAGIVDSIWTLKELLTFRCFKTPIK' A
#
# COMPACT_ATOMS: atom_id res chain seq x y z
N MET A 1 -0.46 12.15 -12.42
CA MET A 1 -1.26 10.97 -12.82
C MET A 1 -0.71 9.62 -12.31
N ARG A 2 0.58 9.30 -12.43
CA ARG A 2 1.12 7.95 -12.12
C ARG A 2 0.75 7.41 -10.74
N LEU A 3 0.91 8.24 -9.69
CA LEU A 3 0.58 7.89 -8.31
C LEU A 3 -0.91 7.55 -8.09
N TYR A 4 -1.80 8.19 -8.84
CA TYR A 4 -3.24 7.90 -8.76
C TYR A 4 -3.53 6.49 -9.30
N CYS A 5 -3.00 6.16 -10.48
CA CYS A 5 -3.15 4.82 -11.05
C CYS A 5 -2.59 3.76 -10.10
N THR A 6 -1.37 3.96 -9.57
CA THR A 6 -0.74 3.04 -8.62
C THR A 6 -1.60 2.79 -7.38
N HIS A 7 -2.26 3.82 -6.85
CA HIS A 7 -3.13 3.65 -5.70
C HIS A 7 -4.30 2.71 -6.01
N PHE A 8 -4.97 2.88 -7.15
CA PHE A 8 -6.14 2.07 -7.50
C PHE A 8 -5.81 0.64 -7.91
N THR A 9 -4.64 0.38 -8.49
CA THR A 9 -4.22 -0.99 -8.84
C THR A 9 -3.53 -1.72 -7.69
N PHE A 10 -2.77 -1.04 -6.83
CA PHE A 10 -1.87 -1.72 -5.89
C PHE A 10 -2.06 -1.37 -4.41
N CYS A 11 -2.48 -0.15 -4.08
CA CYS A 11 -2.59 0.30 -2.68
C CYS A 11 -4.01 0.21 -2.13
N ARG A 12 -5.02 -0.02 -2.98
CA ARG A 12 -6.41 -0.15 -2.57
C ARG A 12 -6.71 -1.58 -2.11
N CYS A 13 -7.52 -1.71 -1.07
CA CYS A 13 -7.92 -3.03 -0.57
C CYS A 13 -8.76 -3.80 -1.60
N HIS A 14 -8.44 -5.08 -1.79
CA HIS A 14 -9.17 -5.98 -2.68
C HIS A 14 -9.96 -7.01 -1.86
N GLY A 15 -11.20 -7.28 -2.27
CA GLY A 15 -12.11 -8.17 -1.51
C GLY A 15 -11.64 -9.62 -1.40
N GLY A 16 -10.87 -10.10 -2.41
CA GLY A 16 -10.27 -11.43 -2.43
C GLY A 16 -8.93 -11.54 -1.71
N LEU A 17 -8.36 -10.41 -1.25
CA LEU A 17 -7.12 -10.39 -0.49
C LEU A 17 -7.43 -10.10 0.97
N ARG A 18 -7.16 -11.06 1.85
CA ARG A 18 -7.45 -10.96 3.27
C ARG A 18 -6.31 -11.55 4.08
N TYR A 19 -6.07 -10.98 5.25
CA TYR A 19 -5.08 -11.46 6.20
C TYR A 19 -5.70 -11.46 7.60
N LYS A 20 -5.19 -12.31 8.49
CA LYS A 20 -5.51 -12.20 9.92
C LYS A 20 -4.45 -11.33 10.58
N ASP A 21 -4.88 -10.36 11.37
CA ASP A 21 -3.95 -9.59 12.20
C ASP A 21 -3.47 -10.42 13.40
N GLU A 22 -2.58 -9.83 14.20
CA GLU A 22 -2.02 -10.45 15.41
C GLU A 22 -3.07 -10.80 16.47
N ARG A 23 -4.25 -10.16 16.40
CA ARG A 23 -5.39 -10.39 17.28
C ARG A 23 -6.37 -11.41 16.70
N GLY A 24 -6.07 -11.98 15.53
CA GLY A 24 -6.90 -12.95 14.82
C GLY A 24 -8.05 -12.34 14.01
N VAL A 25 -8.12 -11.01 13.88
CA VAL A 25 -9.17 -10.30 13.15
C VAL A 25 -8.89 -10.35 11.66
N GLU A 26 -9.91 -10.72 10.88
CA GLU A 26 -9.82 -10.77 9.43
C GLU A 26 -9.88 -9.36 8.83
N CYS A 27 -8.79 -8.94 8.22
CA CYS A 27 -8.60 -7.62 7.63
C CYS A 27 -8.43 -7.73 6.11
N LYS A 28 -8.86 -6.70 5.38
CA LYS A 28 -8.63 -6.62 3.93
C LYS A 28 -7.17 -6.29 3.65
N ASN A 29 -6.55 -6.99 2.71
CA ASN A 29 -5.19 -6.71 2.28
C ASN A 29 -5.15 -5.92 0.96
N THR A 30 -3.96 -5.43 0.62
CA THR A 30 -3.68 -4.75 -0.65
C THR A 30 -2.69 -5.58 -1.47
N PRO A 31 -2.74 -5.51 -2.81
CA PRO A 31 -1.76 -6.19 -3.66
C PRO A 31 -0.31 -5.82 -3.34
N ALA A 32 -0.04 -4.54 -3.03
CA ALA A 32 1.31 -4.10 -2.69
C ALA A 32 1.85 -4.74 -1.41
N ARG A 33 0.99 -4.90 -0.40
CA ARG A 33 1.36 -5.52 0.88
C ARG A 33 1.45 -7.05 0.76
N GLU A 34 0.56 -7.67 0.00
CA GLU A 34 0.63 -9.10 -0.33
C GLU A 34 1.94 -9.46 -1.05
N ALA A 35 2.38 -8.58 -1.96
CA ALA A 35 3.64 -8.73 -2.67
C ALA A 35 4.89 -8.39 -1.84
N GLY A 36 4.74 -7.98 -0.57
CA GLY A 36 5.86 -7.59 0.31
C GLY A 36 6.58 -6.30 -0.11
N ILE A 37 5.93 -5.45 -0.92
CA ILE A 37 6.51 -4.17 -1.36
C ILE A 37 6.40 -3.12 -0.25
N VAL A 38 5.35 -3.19 0.55
CA VAL A 38 5.07 -2.28 1.66
C VAL A 38 4.54 -3.06 2.85
N ASP A 39 4.90 -2.64 4.06
CA ASP A 39 4.41 -3.27 5.30
C ASP A 39 3.03 -2.75 5.71
N SER A 40 2.68 -1.54 5.27
CA SER A 40 1.45 -0.81 5.61
C SER A 40 0.55 -0.57 4.40
N ILE A 41 -0.72 -0.27 4.67
CA ILE A 41 -1.69 0.11 3.64
C ILE A 41 -1.65 1.62 3.45
N TRP A 42 -1.35 2.07 2.23
CA TRP A 42 -1.21 3.48 1.90
C TRP A 42 -2.52 4.05 1.35
N THR A 43 -2.99 5.13 1.94
CA THR A 43 -4.10 5.92 1.40
C THR A 43 -3.64 6.79 0.24
N LEU A 44 -4.58 7.16 -0.64
CA LEU A 44 -4.30 8.09 -1.73
C LEU A 44 -3.71 9.40 -1.23
N LYS A 45 -4.20 9.91 -0.09
CA LYS A 45 -3.70 11.16 0.50
C LYS A 45 -2.24 11.02 0.89
N GLU A 46 -1.88 9.99 1.66
CA GLU A 46 -0.49 9.73 2.07
C GLU A 46 0.42 9.63 0.85
N LEU A 47 -0.01 8.87 -0.16
CA LEU A 47 0.76 8.62 -1.37
C LEU A 47 0.96 9.91 -2.21
N LEU A 48 -0.01 10.83 -2.22
CA LEU A 48 0.11 12.13 -2.89
C LEU A 48 0.92 13.15 -2.08
N THR A 49 0.92 13.04 -0.75
CA THR A 49 1.68 13.94 0.15
C THR A 49 3.09 13.44 0.45
N PHE A 50 3.40 12.20 0.06
CA PHE A 50 4.71 11.60 0.30
C PHE A 50 5.80 12.37 -0.45
N ARG A 51 6.74 12.96 0.30
CA ARG A 51 7.95 13.52 -0.28
C ARG A 51 8.95 12.39 -0.48
N CYS A 52 9.14 11.98 -1.73
CA CYS A 52 10.29 11.17 -2.10
C CYS A 52 11.57 11.98 -1.81
N PHE A 53 12.22 11.70 -0.68
CA PHE A 53 13.59 12.12 -0.48
C PHE A 53 14.44 11.33 -1.47
N LYS A 54 15.02 12.01 -2.47
CA LYS A 54 16.03 11.40 -3.31
C LYS A 54 17.13 10.91 -2.38
N THR A 55 17.37 9.60 -2.36
CA THR A 55 18.60 9.08 -1.77
C THR A 55 19.76 9.78 -2.48
N PRO A 56 20.71 10.37 -1.76
CA PRO A 56 21.91 10.90 -2.40
C PRO A 56 22.57 9.74 -3.15
N ILE A 57 22.77 9.93 -4.45
CA ILE A 57 23.54 9.00 -5.27
C ILE A 57 24.97 9.09 -4.72
N LYS A 58 25.45 8.01 -4.12
CA LYS A 58 26.85 7.86 -3.72
C LYS A 58 27.73 7.68 -4.94
#